data_AF-A0A498GWC1-F1
#
_entry.id   AF-A0A498GWC1-F1
#
_cell.length_a   1.000
_cell.length_b   1.000
_cell.length_c   1.000
_cell.angle_alpha   90.00
_cell.angle_beta   90.00
_cell.angle_gamma   90.00
#
_symmetry.space_group_name_H-M   'P 1'
#
loop_
_entity.id
_entity.type
_entity.pdbx_description
1 polymer ?
#
loop_
_entity_poly.entity_id
_entity_poly.type
_entity_poly.pdbx_seq_one_letter_code
_entity_poly.pdbx_strand_id
1 'polypeptide(L)'
;MIALRVLKVCLGLVSWELNRRENMTMKYKFRVSVLLAGLLLLSVVYILPASASIDEKTIEKNYVSLQEAEVHAKTALYDFLLIGAPGSNSTDWTNATVNSDPLIIYDINGKKLFYQFTVENNGINIGAIKVAASKVLGDPIRTIEFYSEDWNMKTEVENAKKLVAKDHKNANVTSSKVVCYSYPKIGIMADIQESKSKEEKSRLFDFSGSKIIDESINNTNSSEVTEVWSLYSEIPDEELEERLTAWDEYDKRAKKIADNNFEGNEVQIKIAGVQKTLPFTRYVQENDYYCAPATGKMIAKYYNVTHTQSYIADKMLVVAGLGTSENDQVKYYKYSYGLDKWGSYSDSSPTWLEAKNEIYANRPLATLLSSGHTRACAGYCQGTDGKYYLYIYDPWNPSFGTKYPGGIYWENWDSIAHSHHIIVKD
;
A
#
# COMPACT_ATOMS: atom_id res chain seq x y z
N MET A 1 51.13 -68.86 -25.12
CA MET A 1 50.24 -69.10 -23.95
C MET A 1 50.16 -67.93 -22.96
N ILE A 2 50.90 -66.83 -23.13
CA ILE A 2 50.85 -65.64 -22.25
C ILE A 2 49.88 -64.56 -22.80
N ALA A 3 49.73 -64.45 -24.13
CA ALA A 3 48.79 -63.51 -24.75
C ALA A 3 47.29 -63.81 -24.47
N LEU A 4 46.92 -65.07 -24.20
CA LEU A 4 45.54 -65.45 -23.86
C LEU A 4 45.15 -65.14 -22.40
N ARG A 5 46.13 -64.95 -21.50
CA ARG A 5 45.86 -64.65 -20.08
C ARG A 5 45.67 -63.16 -19.81
N VAL A 6 46.29 -62.28 -20.58
CA VAL A 6 46.11 -60.82 -20.43
C VAL A 6 44.75 -60.37 -20.97
N LEU A 7 44.25 -60.97 -22.06
CA LEU A 7 42.94 -60.64 -22.63
C LEU A 7 41.77 -61.03 -21.69
N LYS A 8 41.91 -62.09 -20.89
CA LYS A 8 40.88 -62.52 -19.92
C LYS A 8 40.76 -61.59 -18.71
N VAL A 9 41.83 -60.93 -18.29
CA VAL A 9 41.80 -59.98 -17.16
C VAL A 9 41.21 -58.63 -17.58
N CYS A 10 41.53 -58.14 -18.78
CA CYS A 10 40.95 -56.89 -19.30
C CYS A 10 39.43 -57.00 -19.61
N LEU A 11 38.97 -58.14 -20.13
CA LEU A 11 37.52 -58.36 -20.37
C LEU A 11 36.71 -58.54 -19.08
N GLY A 12 37.32 -59.09 -18.02
CA GLY A 12 36.67 -59.23 -16.71
C GLY A 12 36.48 -57.90 -15.98
N LEU A 13 37.45 -56.98 -16.07
CA LEU A 13 37.36 -55.65 -15.46
C LEU A 13 36.35 -54.74 -16.18
N VAL A 14 36.28 -54.79 -17.52
CA VAL A 14 35.28 -54.04 -18.30
C VAL A 14 33.86 -54.57 -18.05
N SER A 15 33.69 -55.89 -17.88
CA SER A 15 32.39 -56.49 -17.54
C SER A 15 31.91 -56.12 -16.12
N TRP A 16 32.82 -55.99 -15.14
CA TRP A 16 32.47 -55.60 -13.78
C TRP A 16 32.08 -54.11 -13.67
N GLU A 17 32.74 -53.21 -14.39
CA GLU A 17 32.41 -51.78 -14.40
C GLU A 17 31.14 -51.44 -15.20
N LEU A 18 30.84 -52.19 -16.27
CA LEU A 18 29.56 -52.07 -17.00
C LEU A 18 28.37 -52.56 -16.16
N ASN A 19 28.50 -53.71 -15.47
CA ASN A 19 27.45 -54.22 -14.58
C ASN A 19 27.21 -53.33 -13.34
N ARG A 20 28.24 -52.61 -12.87
CA ARG A 20 28.11 -51.65 -11.76
C ARG A 20 27.45 -50.34 -12.22
N ARG A 21 27.68 -49.91 -13.46
CA ARG A 21 26.98 -48.76 -14.06
C ARG A 21 25.51 -49.07 -14.35
N GLU A 22 25.18 -50.23 -14.93
CA GLU A 22 23.78 -50.60 -15.23
C GLU A 22 22.91 -50.82 -13.97
N ASN A 23 23.47 -51.37 -12.88
CA ASN A 23 22.74 -51.52 -11.63
C ASN A 23 22.54 -50.18 -10.86
N MET A 24 23.43 -49.19 -11.04
CA MET A 24 23.20 -47.84 -10.50
C MET A 24 22.18 -47.04 -11.32
N THR A 25 22.15 -47.17 -12.66
CA THR A 25 21.12 -46.51 -13.48
C THR A 25 19.74 -47.16 -13.34
N MET A 26 19.63 -48.47 -13.08
CA MET A 26 18.33 -49.11 -12.84
C MET A 26 17.70 -48.74 -11.49
N LYS A 27 18.49 -48.57 -10.41
CA LYS A 27 17.96 -48.12 -9.10
C LYS A 27 17.57 -46.63 -9.08
N TYR A 28 18.17 -45.80 -9.94
CA TYR A 28 17.75 -44.40 -10.11
C TYR A 28 16.55 -44.24 -11.06
N LYS A 29 16.36 -45.14 -12.04
CA LYS A 29 15.20 -45.06 -12.94
C LYS A 29 13.90 -45.60 -12.32
N PHE A 30 13.98 -46.55 -11.37
CA PHE A 30 12.77 -47.06 -10.70
C PHE A 30 12.27 -46.19 -9.52
N ARG A 31 13.04 -45.17 -9.09
CA ARG A 31 12.59 -44.16 -8.12
C ARG A 31 12.16 -42.83 -8.73
N VAL A 32 12.39 -42.63 -10.04
CA VAL A 32 11.93 -41.43 -10.76
C VAL A 32 10.59 -41.68 -11.45
N SER A 33 10.28 -42.91 -11.87
CA SER A 33 8.99 -43.20 -12.54
C SER A 33 7.80 -43.45 -11.62
N VAL A 34 8.00 -43.73 -10.32
CA VAL A 34 6.91 -43.79 -9.32
C VAL A 34 6.68 -42.43 -8.64
N LEU A 35 7.65 -41.51 -8.69
CA LEU A 35 7.45 -40.12 -8.26
C LEU A 35 6.80 -39.26 -9.37
N LEU A 36 7.00 -39.57 -10.66
CA LEU A 36 6.34 -38.84 -11.75
C LEU A 36 4.94 -39.35 -12.13
N ALA A 37 4.58 -40.59 -11.82
CA ALA A 37 3.19 -41.05 -11.92
C ALA A 37 2.34 -40.69 -10.68
N GLY A 38 2.98 -40.40 -9.54
CA GLY A 38 2.33 -39.85 -8.34
C GLY A 38 2.22 -38.32 -8.31
N LEU A 39 2.92 -37.61 -9.21
CA LEU A 39 2.83 -36.14 -9.38
C LEU A 39 1.98 -35.71 -10.59
N LEU A 40 1.53 -36.65 -11.43
CA LEU A 40 0.57 -36.39 -12.52
C LEU A 40 -0.89 -36.64 -12.14
N LEU A 41 -1.17 -36.94 -10.86
CA LEU A 41 -2.52 -36.91 -10.26
C LEU A 41 -2.67 -35.82 -9.18
N LEU A 42 -1.69 -34.93 -9.04
CA LEU A 42 -1.81 -33.68 -8.28
C LEU A 42 -1.63 -32.43 -9.15
N SER A 43 -1.55 -32.59 -10.49
CA SER A 43 -2.03 -31.57 -11.42
C SER A 43 -3.53 -31.77 -11.66
N VAL A 44 -4.29 -31.94 -10.58
CA VAL A 44 -5.53 -31.18 -10.50
C VAL A 44 -5.00 -29.76 -10.58
N VAL A 45 -5.06 -29.14 -11.77
CA VAL A 45 -5.35 -27.72 -11.81
C VAL A 45 -6.49 -27.63 -10.81
N TYR A 46 -6.21 -27.10 -9.61
CA TYR A 46 -7.28 -26.54 -8.81
C TYR A 46 -7.79 -25.44 -9.74
N ILE A 47 -8.66 -25.84 -10.66
CA ILE A 47 -9.74 -25.02 -11.11
C ILE A 47 -10.48 -24.92 -9.80
N LEU A 48 -10.02 -23.99 -8.94
CA LEU A 48 -10.91 -23.39 -7.98
C LEU A 48 -12.13 -23.10 -8.84
N PRO A 49 -13.30 -23.69 -8.55
CA PRO A 49 -14.50 -23.30 -9.28
C PRO A 49 -14.47 -21.78 -9.27
N ALA A 50 -14.51 -21.16 -10.46
CA ALA A 50 -14.42 -19.69 -10.56
C ALA A 50 -15.33 -19.15 -9.48
N SER A 51 -14.73 -18.58 -8.43
CA SER A 51 -15.47 -18.23 -7.24
C SER A 51 -16.48 -17.20 -7.72
N ALA A 52 -17.76 -17.51 -7.54
CA ALA A 52 -18.78 -16.54 -7.89
C ALA A 52 -18.44 -15.24 -7.16
N SER A 53 -18.45 -14.13 -7.89
CA SER A 53 -18.30 -12.83 -7.26
C SER A 53 -19.59 -12.47 -6.54
N ILE A 54 -19.45 -11.65 -5.50
CA ILE A 54 -20.60 -11.24 -4.70
C ILE A 54 -21.73 -10.66 -5.55
N ASP A 55 -22.93 -11.21 -5.36
CA ASP A 55 -24.08 -10.81 -6.12
C ASP A 55 -24.60 -9.43 -5.66
N GLU A 56 -25.28 -8.74 -6.58
CA GLU A 56 -25.84 -7.41 -6.34
C GLU A 56 -26.75 -7.30 -5.12
N LYS A 57 -27.55 -8.34 -4.81
CA LYS A 57 -28.47 -8.30 -3.66
C LYS A 57 -27.69 -8.41 -2.37
N THR A 58 -26.61 -9.19 -2.36
CA THR A 58 -25.70 -9.29 -1.20
C THR A 58 -25.02 -7.95 -0.93
N ILE A 59 -24.58 -7.24 -1.96
CA ILE A 59 -24.01 -5.88 -1.82
C ILE A 59 -25.01 -4.92 -1.18
N GLU A 60 -26.25 -4.89 -1.70
CA GLU A 60 -27.30 -3.96 -1.25
C GLU A 60 -27.79 -4.27 0.17
N LYS A 61 -27.94 -5.55 0.52
CA LYS A 61 -28.30 -6.01 1.87
C LYS A 61 -27.31 -5.52 2.92
N ASN A 62 -26.05 -5.37 2.53
CA ASN A 62 -24.95 -4.97 3.40
C ASN A 62 -24.57 -3.49 3.24
N TYR A 63 -25.46 -2.64 2.70
CA TYR A 63 -25.19 -1.21 2.64
C TYR A 63 -25.05 -0.58 4.02
N VAL A 64 -24.14 0.37 4.06
CA VAL A 64 -23.78 1.14 5.25
C VAL A 64 -24.59 2.44 5.24
N SER A 65 -25.15 2.77 6.40
CA SER A 65 -25.87 4.04 6.55
C SER A 65 -24.91 5.23 6.49
N LEU A 66 -25.42 6.39 6.06
CA LEU A 66 -24.61 7.61 6.03
C LEU A 66 -24.03 7.96 7.41
N GLN A 67 -24.83 7.79 8.46
CA GLN A 67 -24.41 8.05 9.85
C GLN A 67 -23.28 7.12 10.31
N GLU A 68 -23.37 5.82 9.99
CA GLU A 68 -22.30 4.86 10.29
C GLU A 68 -21.01 5.22 9.55
N ALA A 69 -21.12 5.53 8.26
CA ALA A 69 -19.97 5.95 7.46
C ALA A 69 -19.34 7.26 7.96
N GLU A 70 -20.15 8.21 8.42
CA GLU A 70 -19.66 9.47 9.00
C GLU A 70 -18.89 9.23 10.31
N VAL A 71 -19.38 8.34 11.18
CA VAL A 71 -18.67 7.93 12.40
C VAL A 71 -17.32 7.30 12.07
N HIS A 72 -17.26 6.45 11.03
CA HIS A 72 -16.01 5.86 10.57
C HIS A 72 -15.05 6.92 10.01
N ALA A 73 -15.54 7.88 9.21
CA ALA A 73 -14.73 8.99 8.71
C ALA A 73 -14.15 9.85 9.85
N LYS A 74 -14.97 10.23 10.84
CA LYS A 74 -14.53 10.98 12.02
C LYS A 74 -13.51 10.19 12.85
N THR A 75 -13.70 8.88 12.99
CA THR A 75 -12.74 7.99 13.65
C THR A 75 -11.43 7.91 12.89
N ALA A 76 -11.48 7.78 11.57
CA ALA A 76 -10.30 7.78 10.72
C ALA A 76 -9.54 9.10 10.82
N LEU A 77 -10.23 10.24 10.80
CA LEU A 77 -9.61 11.55 11.03
C LEU A 77 -8.98 11.64 12.42
N TYR A 78 -9.68 11.19 13.46
CA TYR A 78 -9.17 11.15 14.83
C TYR A 78 -7.89 10.31 14.91
N ASP A 79 -7.90 9.09 14.38
CA ASP A 79 -6.72 8.21 14.32
C ASP A 79 -5.59 8.85 13.52
N PHE A 80 -5.89 9.43 12.36
CA PHE A 80 -4.93 10.08 11.47
C PHE A 80 -4.21 11.26 12.13
N LEU A 81 -4.95 12.03 12.93
CA LEU A 81 -4.41 13.13 13.72
C LEU A 81 -3.61 12.64 14.94
N LEU A 82 -4.07 11.57 15.59
CA LEU A 82 -3.34 10.95 16.71
C LEU A 82 -1.99 10.38 16.28
N ILE A 83 -1.93 9.74 15.11
CA ILE A 83 -0.68 9.17 14.61
C ILE A 83 0.25 10.24 14.03
N GLY A 84 -0.22 11.48 13.81
CA GLY A 84 0.61 12.59 13.34
C GLY A 84 0.97 12.55 11.86
N ALA A 85 0.01 12.16 11.01
CA ALA A 85 0.19 11.72 9.62
C ALA A 85 1.31 12.36 8.76
N PRO A 86 1.97 11.53 7.90
CA PRO A 86 3.06 11.98 7.03
C PRO A 86 2.61 13.04 6.01
N GLY A 87 3.45 14.04 5.78
CA GLY A 87 3.26 15.02 4.70
C GLY A 87 2.37 16.23 5.03
N SER A 88 1.70 16.25 6.18
CA SER A 88 1.05 17.46 6.72
C SER A 88 1.98 18.17 7.72
N ASN A 89 2.01 19.50 7.74
CA ASN A 89 2.39 20.15 9.00
C ASN A 89 1.25 19.84 9.97
N SER A 90 1.56 19.28 11.14
CA SER A 90 0.54 18.94 12.17
C SER A 90 -0.40 20.11 12.53
N THR A 91 0.02 21.35 12.28
CA THR A 91 -0.77 22.57 12.40
C THR A 91 -1.92 22.69 11.40
N ASP A 92 -1.79 22.13 10.20
CA ASP A 92 -2.70 22.38 9.06
C ASP A 92 -4.01 21.59 9.21
N TRP A 93 -3.99 20.47 9.95
CA TRP A 93 -5.17 19.66 10.25
C TRP A 93 -5.62 19.79 11.71
N THR A 94 -4.97 20.67 12.49
CA THR A 94 -5.42 20.99 13.85
C THR A 94 -6.82 21.62 13.77
N ASN A 95 -7.78 21.08 14.53
CA ASN A 95 -9.21 21.43 14.48
C ASN A 95 -9.93 21.08 13.16
N ALA A 96 -9.36 20.19 12.34
CA ALA A 96 -10.05 19.71 11.16
C ALA A 96 -11.34 18.95 11.54
N THR A 97 -12.36 19.09 10.70
CA THR A 97 -13.67 18.45 10.86
C THR A 97 -14.02 17.68 9.60
N VAL A 98 -14.90 16.68 9.75
CA VAL A 98 -15.46 15.95 8.62
C VAL A 98 -16.78 16.61 8.22
N ASN A 99 -16.92 17.01 6.96
CA ASN A 99 -18.18 17.51 6.41
C ASN A 99 -19.16 16.35 6.24
N SER A 100 -20.28 16.36 6.98
CA SER A 100 -21.29 15.29 7.02
C SER A 100 -22.05 15.06 5.70
N ASP A 101 -21.87 15.90 4.67
CA ASP A 101 -22.48 15.74 3.35
C ASP A 101 -21.45 15.19 2.33
N PRO A 102 -21.27 13.86 2.22
CA PRO A 102 -20.26 13.27 1.35
C PRO A 102 -20.68 13.25 -0.12
N LEU A 103 -19.70 13.16 -1.01
CA LEU A 103 -19.93 12.73 -2.38
C LEU A 103 -20.13 11.20 -2.41
N ILE A 104 -21.22 10.74 -3.03
CA ILE A 104 -21.45 9.31 -3.25
C ILE A 104 -20.78 8.89 -4.57
N ILE A 105 -19.87 7.93 -4.48
CA ILE A 105 -19.19 7.30 -5.62
C ILE A 105 -19.78 5.91 -5.81
N TYR A 106 -20.18 5.61 -7.04
CA TYR A 106 -20.77 4.34 -7.44
C TYR A 106 -19.72 3.45 -8.09
N ASP A 107 -19.98 2.15 -8.12
CA ASP A 107 -19.28 1.23 -9.00
C ASP A 107 -19.95 1.24 -10.39
N ILE A 108 -19.29 0.68 -11.41
CA ILE A 108 -19.84 0.66 -12.78
C ILE A 108 -21.12 -0.17 -12.92
N ASN A 109 -21.37 -1.12 -12.02
CA ASN A 109 -22.64 -1.83 -11.93
C ASN A 109 -23.77 -0.97 -11.30
N GLY A 110 -23.49 0.29 -10.97
CA GLY A 110 -24.46 1.25 -10.43
C GLY A 110 -24.73 1.11 -8.93
N LYS A 111 -24.05 0.21 -8.21
CA LYS A 111 -24.13 0.08 -6.75
C LYS A 111 -23.29 1.14 -6.06
N LYS A 112 -23.70 1.57 -4.86
CA LYS A 112 -22.89 2.52 -4.08
C LYS A 112 -21.59 1.84 -3.70
N LEU A 113 -20.47 2.52 -3.92
CA LEU A 113 -19.14 1.98 -3.62
C LEU A 113 -18.50 2.72 -2.44
N PHE A 114 -18.50 4.06 -2.48
CA PHE A 114 -17.90 4.88 -1.43
C PHE A 114 -18.76 6.10 -1.07
N TYR A 115 -18.67 6.50 0.20
CA TYR A 115 -18.96 7.84 0.69
C TYR A 115 -17.63 8.59 0.82
N GLN A 116 -17.42 9.64 0.03
CA GLN A 116 -16.24 10.49 0.16
C GLN A 116 -16.60 11.74 0.96
N PHE A 117 -16.13 11.78 2.21
CA PHE A 117 -16.31 12.94 3.09
C PHE A 117 -15.16 13.92 2.91
N THR A 118 -15.46 15.21 2.80
CA THR A 118 -14.45 16.27 2.80
C THR A 118 -13.92 16.48 4.22
N VAL A 119 -12.62 16.70 4.36
CA VAL A 119 -12.00 17.15 5.61
C VAL A 119 -11.72 18.65 5.49
N GLU A 120 -12.23 19.41 6.44
CA GLU A 120 -12.21 20.87 6.40
C GLU A 120 -11.55 21.45 7.66
N ASN A 121 -10.73 22.48 7.48
CA ASN A 121 -10.22 23.31 8.58
C ASN A 121 -10.68 24.76 8.36
N ASN A 122 -11.42 25.32 9.32
CA ASN A 122 -12.05 26.64 9.21
C ASN A 122 -12.86 26.84 7.90
N GLY A 123 -13.52 25.78 7.41
CA GLY A 123 -14.30 25.78 6.17
C GLY A 123 -13.48 25.66 4.88
N ILE A 124 -12.16 25.49 4.98
CA ILE A 124 -11.27 25.25 3.83
C ILE A 124 -11.06 23.75 3.68
N ASN A 125 -11.25 23.22 2.47
CA ASN A 125 -10.97 21.82 2.15
C ASN A 125 -9.46 21.56 2.20
N ILE A 126 -9.04 20.64 3.06
CA ILE A 126 -7.64 20.21 3.20
C ILE A 126 -7.42 18.75 2.80
N GLY A 127 -8.50 18.02 2.52
CA GLY A 127 -8.43 16.60 2.19
C GLY A 127 -9.80 15.91 2.11
N ALA A 128 -9.78 14.59 1.95
CA ALA A 128 -10.98 13.77 2.04
C ALA A 128 -10.71 12.38 2.58
N ILE A 129 -11.77 11.75 3.07
CA ILE A 129 -11.77 10.37 3.53
C ILE A 129 -12.81 9.60 2.74
N LYS A 130 -12.40 8.55 2.01
CA LYS A 130 -13.32 7.62 1.36
C LYS A 130 -13.66 6.49 2.31
N VAL A 131 -14.95 6.34 2.61
CA VAL A 131 -15.51 5.27 3.42
C VAL A 131 -16.31 4.32 2.52
N ALA A 132 -16.15 3.03 2.71
CA ALA A 132 -16.90 2.00 2.01
C ALA A 132 -18.42 2.14 2.24
N ALA A 133 -19.21 2.03 1.17
CA ALA A 133 -20.66 2.13 1.23
C ALA A 133 -21.36 0.78 1.47
N SER A 134 -20.61 -0.34 1.42
CA SER A 134 -21.10 -1.68 1.72
C SER A 134 -20.09 -2.45 2.57
N LYS A 135 -20.59 -3.20 3.55
CA LYS A 135 -19.77 -4.00 4.47
C LYS A 135 -18.99 -5.11 3.78
N VAL A 136 -19.47 -5.55 2.61
CA VAL A 136 -18.81 -6.57 1.79
C VAL A 136 -17.42 -6.17 1.34
N LEU A 137 -17.06 -4.88 1.42
CA LEU A 137 -15.70 -4.44 1.10
C LEU A 137 -14.71 -4.82 2.20
N GLY A 138 -15.15 -5.12 3.43
CA GLY A 138 -14.31 -5.50 4.56
C GLY A 138 -13.83 -4.29 5.37
N ASP A 139 -12.81 -3.58 4.88
CA ASP A 139 -12.29 -2.38 5.53
C ASP A 139 -13.21 -1.15 5.30
N PRO A 140 -13.68 -0.48 6.36
CA PRO A 140 -14.45 0.74 6.21
C PRO A 140 -13.68 1.89 5.55
N ILE A 141 -12.38 2.04 5.81
CA ILE A 141 -11.61 3.21 5.32
C ILE A 141 -10.83 2.82 4.07
N ARG A 142 -11.03 3.57 2.98
CA ARG A 142 -10.44 3.26 1.67
C ARG A 142 -9.28 4.15 1.34
N THR A 143 -9.44 5.45 1.54
CA THR A 143 -8.37 6.43 1.35
C THR A 143 -8.51 7.57 2.34
N ILE A 144 -7.37 8.16 2.70
CA ILE A 144 -7.27 9.49 3.29
C ILE A 144 -6.40 10.29 2.32
N GLU A 145 -6.97 11.31 1.71
CA GLU A 145 -6.37 12.07 0.61
C GLU A 145 -6.06 13.50 1.07
N PHE A 146 -4.95 14.05 0.60
CA PHE A 146 -4.58 15.46 0.79
C PHE A 146 -4.96 16.24 -0.47
N TYR A 147 -5.62 17.38 -0.30
CA TYR A 147 -5.94 18.28 -1.41
C TYR A 147 -5.27 19.64 -1.23
N SER A 148 -5.04 20.34 -2.35
CA SER A 148 -4.72 21.76 -2.35
C SER A 148 -5.97 22.58 -2.03
N GLU A 149 -5.81 23.71 -1.33
CA GLU A 149 -6.88 24.59 -0.85
C GLU A 149 -7.91 25.00 -1.92
N ASP A 150 -7.51 25.04 -3.21
CA ASP A 150 -8.34 25.50 -4.32
C ASP A 150 -9.29 24.43 -4.92
N TRP A 151 -9.16 23.16 -4.52
CA TRP A 151 -9.86 22.08 -5.20
C TRP A 151 -11.16 21.66 -4.50
N ASN A 152 -12.29 21.80 -5.21
CA ASN A 152 -13.62 21.40 -4.74
C ASN A 152 -14.23 20.33 -5.64
N MET A 153 -14.18 19.07 -5.17
CA MET A 153 -14.69 17.89 -5.87
C MET A 153 -16.15 18.05 -6.36
N LYS A 154 -17.05 18.61 -5.53
CA LYS A 154 -18.47 18.75 -5.89
C LYS A 154 -18.65 19.72 -7.06
N THR A 155 -17.94 20.85 -7.02
CA THR A 155 -17.95 21.82 -8.12
C THR A 155 -17.42 21.22 -9.42
N GLU A 156 -16.31 20.47 -9.35
CA GLU A 156 -15.73 19.80 -10.52
C GLU A 156 -16.67 18.74 -11.11
N VAL A 157 -17.32 17.94 -10.26
CA VAL A 157 -18.35 16.98 -10.69
C VAL A 157 -19.51 17.67 -11.40
N GLU A 158 -20.02 18.78 -10.85
CA GLU A 158 -21.13 19.51 -11.47
C GLU A 158 -20.71 20.18 -12.79
N ASN A 159 -19.46 20.63 -12.91
CA ASN A 159 -18.91 21.13 -14.17
C ASN A 159 -18.78 20.02 -15.21
N ALA A 160 -18.25 18.86 -14.83
CA ALA A 160 -18.13 17.69 -15.70
C ALA A 160 -19.50 17.22 -16.21
N LYS A 161 -20.51 17.16 -15.33
CA LYS A 161 -21.91 16.84 -15.73
C LYS A 161 -22.46 17.83 -16.75
N LYS A 162 -22.22 19.13 -16.55
CA LYS A 162 -22.63 20.19 -17.50
C LYS A 162 -21.92 20.05 -18.85
N LEU A 163 -20.64 19.69 -18.86
CA LEU A 163 -19.87 19.46 -20.09
C LEU A 163 -20.42 18.27 -20.87
N VAL A 164 -20.65 17.14 -20.20
CA VAL A 164 -21.29 15.96 -20.79
C VAL A 164 -22.64 16.35 -21.42
N ALA A 165 -23.48 17.10 -20.71
CA ALA A 165 -24.76 17.55 -21.26
C ALA A 165 -24.62 18.51 -22.47
N LYS A 166 -23.59 19.36 -22.50
CA LYS A 166 -23.38 20.36 -23.56
C LYS A 166 -22.85 19.75 -24.86
N ASP A 167 -21.95 18.78 -24.78
CA ASP A 167 -21.31 18.19 -25.95
C ASP A 167 -22.24 17.24 -26.70
N HIS A 168 -23.28 16.75 -26.03
CA HIS A 168 -24.33 15.92 -26.62
C HIS A 168 -25.57 16.74 -27.04
N LYS A 169 -25.39 17.79 -27.86
CA LYS A 169 -26.49 18.70 -28.31
C LYS A 169 -27.73 18.04 -28.91
N ASN A 170 -27.62 16.79 -29.38
CA ASN A 170 -28.71 15.99 -29.95
C ASN A 170 -29.12 14.80 -29.07
N ALA A 171 -28.73 14.78 -27.79
CA ALA A 171 -29.12 13.76 -26.84
C ALA A 171 -29.48 14.40 -25.50
N ASN A 172 -30.37 13.76 -24.77
CA ASN A 172 -30.77 14.17 -23.43
C ASN A 172 -29.98 13.34 -22.41
N VAL A 173 -29.30 14.01 -21.48
CA VAL A 173 -28.71 13.34 -20.30
C VAL A 173 -29.81 13.22 -19.26
N THR A 174 -30.24 11.99 -19.00
CA THR A 174 -31.34 11.66 -18.08
C THR A 174 -30.84 11.47 -16.65
N SER A 175 -29.60 11.01 -16.50
CA SER A 175 -28.98 10.64 -15.23
C SER A 175 -27.46 10.78 -15.34
N SER A 176 -26.80 11.15 -14.24
CA SER A 176 -25.34 11.13 -14.16
C SER A 176 -24.87 10.81 -12.73
N LYS A 177 -23.84 9.99 -12.64
CA LYS A 177 -23.27 9.51 -11.38
C LYS A 177 -21.75 9.57 -11.44
N VAL A 178 -21.11 9.89 -10.32
CA VAL A 178 -19.67 9.70 -10.17
C VAL A 178 -19.42 8.22 -9.97
N VAL A 179 -18.57 7.62 -10.79
CA VAL A 179 -18.25 6.19 -10.72
C VAL A 179 -16.76 5.95 -10.54
N CYS A 180 -16.42 4.91 -9.79
CA CYS A 180 -15.12 4.26 -9.86
C CYS A 180 -15.20 3.16 -10.89
N TYR A 181 -14.45 3.29 -12.00
CA TYR A 181 -14.62 2.42 -13.16
C TYR A 181 -13.48 1.45 -13.42
N SER A 182 -12.45 1.52 -12.60
CA SER A 182 -11.28 0.63 -12.57
C SER A 182 -10.44 1.11 -11.42
N TYR A 183 -10.72 0.60 -10.22
CA TYR A 183 -10.16 1.18 -9.00
C TYR A 183 -8.64 1.42 -9.12
N PRO A 184 -8.14 2.62 -8.77
CA PRO A 184 -8.84 3.74 -8.11
C PRO A 184 -9.38 4.83 -9.07
N LYS A 185 -9.48 4.59 -10.39
CA LYS A 185 -9.88 5.60 -11.37
C LYS A 185 -11.34 6.06 -11.16
N ILE A 186 -11.57 7.38 -11.17
CA ILE A 186 -12.90 8.01 -11.03
C ILE A 186 -13.30 8.68 -12.34
N GLY A 187 -14.58 8.60 -12.69
CA GLY A 187 -15.16 9.21 -13.88
C GLY A 187 -16.63 9.58 -13.68
N ILE A 188 -17.28 10.03 -14.75
CA ILE A 188 -18.72 10.30 -14.77
C ILE A 188 -19.39 9.27 -15.66
N MET A 189 -20.32 8.50 -15.11
CA MET A 189 -21.22 7.66 -15.88
C MET A 189 -22.50 8.44 -16.12
N ALA A 190 -22.88 8.61 -17.38
CA ALA A 190 -24.10 9.32 -17.75
C ALA A 190 -24.98 8.44 -18.63
N ASP A 191 -26.27 8.44 -18.31
CA ASP A 191 -27.29 7.81 -19.13
C ASP A 191 -27.74 8.81 -20.18
N ILE A 192 -27.59 8.43 -21.45
CA ILE A 192 -27.79 9.31 -22.59
C ILE A 192 -28.84 8.72 -23.51
N GLN A 193 -29.89 9.50 -23.76
CA GLN A 193 -30.96 9.18 -24.71
C GLN A 193 -30.84 10.08 -25.94
N GLU A 194 -30.52 9.51 -27.10
CA GLU A 194 -30.45 10.28 -28.34
C GLU A 194 -31.85 10.73 -28.79
N SER A 195 -31.97 11.95 -29.34
CA SER A 195 -33.25 12.66 -29.60
C SER A 195 -34.30 11.87 -30.41
N LYS A 196 -33.88 10.82 -31.13
CA LYS A 196 -34.74 9.99 -31.99
C LYS A 196 -34.83 8.53 -31.52
N SER A 197 -34.06 8.15 -30.50
CA SER A 197 -34.02 6.80 -29.96
C SER A 197 -34.86 6.74 -28.68
N LYS A 198 -35.61 5.64 -28.51
CA LYS A 198 -36.18 5.31 -27.19
C LYS A 198 -35.15 4.60 -26.29
N GLU A 199 -34.04 4.16 -26.85
CA GLU A 199 -32.97 3.45 -26.16
C GLU A 199 -32.07 4.46 -25.43
N GLU A 200 -31.87 4.19 -24.14
CA GLU A 200 -30.96 4.92 -23.26
C GLU A 200 -29.67 4.12 -23.15
N LYS A 201 -28.51 4.78 -23.32
CA LYS A 201 -27.20 4.13 -23.26
C LYS A 201 -26.33 4.82 -22.22
N SER A 202 -25.78 4.05 -21.30
CA SER A 202 -24.81 4.54 -20.32
C SER A 202 -23.44 4.68 -20.98
N ARG A 203 -22.86 5.87 -20.91
CA ARG A 203 -21.50 6.17 -21.37
C ARG A 203 -20.62 6.57 -20.19
N LEU A 204 -19.35 6.20 -20.25
CA LEU A 204 -18.34 6.56 -19.27
C LEU A 204 -17.49 7.71 -19.80
N PHE A 205 -17.31 8.73 -18.98
CA PHE A 205 -16.43 9.85 -19.24
C PHE A 205 -15.32 9.89 -18.20
N ASP A 206 -14.19 10.48 -18.57
CA ASP A 206 -13.17 10.85 -17.61
C ASP A 206 -13.72 11.86 -16.58
N PHE A 207 -12.98 12.08 -15.50
CA PHE A 207 -13.46 12.95 -14.42
C PHE A 207 -13.74 14.40 -14.88
N SER A 208 -13.04 14.88 -15.93
CA SER A 208 -13.30 16.20 -16.51
C SER A 208 -14.61 16.28 -17.31
N GLY A 209 -15.21 15.13 -17.67
CA GLY A 209 -16.39 15.06 -18.52
C GLY A 209 -16.12 15.36 -20.00
N SER A 210 -14.85 15.45 -20.41
CA SER A 210 -14.45 15.89 -21.76
C SER A 210 -14.10 14.73 -22.70
N LYS A 211 -13.68 13.59 -22.14
CA LYS A 211 -13.25 12.42 -22.91
C LYS A 211 -14.15 11.23 -22.59
N ILE A 212 -14.68 10.59 -23.64
CA ILE A 212 -15.36 9.30 -23.52
C ILE A 212 -14.30 8.21 -23.28
N ILE A 213 -14.50 7.43 -22.23
CA ILE A 213 -13.68 6.28 -21.85
C ILE A 213 -14.30 5.00 -22.37
N ASP A 214 -15.63 4.89 -22.29
CA ASP A 214 -16.39 3.74 -22.75
C ASP A 214 -17.73 4.22 -23.31
N GLU A 215 -18.05 3.76 -24.52
CA GLU A 215 -19.30 4.10 -25.22
C GLU A 215 -20.48 3.23 -24.78
N SER A 216 -20.24 2.10 -24.10
CA SER A 216 -21.29 1.18 -23.67
C SER A 216 -20.87 0.23 -22.55
N ILE A 217 -20.91 0.71 -21.30
CA ILE A 217 -20.51 -0.03 -20.08
C ILE A 217 -21.30 -1.35 -19.88
N ASN A 218 -22.46 -1.50 -20.52
CA ASN A 218 -23.36 -2.66 -20.38
C ASN A 218 -23.62 -3.44 -21.69
N ASN A 219 -22.86 -3.18 -22.75
CA ASN A 219 -23.08 -3.87 -24.03
C ASN A 219 -22.18 -5.10 -24.14
N THR A 220 -22.77 -6.27 -23.91
CA THR A 220 -22.12 -7.58 -24.00
C THR A 220 -21.60 -7.93 -25.40
N ASN A 221 -21.80 -7.06 -26.40
CA ASN A 221 -21.33 -7.23 -27.78
C ASN A 221 -20.08 -6.41 -28.12
N SER A 222 -19.49 -5.68 -27.16
CA SER A 222 -18.22 -4.97 -27.37
C SER A 222 -17.06 -5.96 -27.29
N SER A 223 -16.40 -6.22 -28.41
CA SER A 223 -15.21 -7.07 -28.52
C SER A 223 -13.89 -6.34 -28.20
N GLU A 224 -13.95 -5.09 -27.76
CA GLU A 224 -12.77 -4.34 -27.35
C GLU A 224 -12.54 -4.55 -25.86
N VAL A 225 -11.33 -4.99 -25.50
CA VAL A 225 -10.89 -5.14 -24.11
C VAL A 225 -10.97 -3.77 -23.44
N THR A 226 -12.03 -3.51 -22.69
CA THR A 226 -12.18 -2.26 -21.97
C THR A 226 -11.30 -2.31 -20.71
N GLU A 227 -10.48 -1.27 -20.49
CA GLU A 227 -9.76 -1.06 -19.23
C GLU A 227 -10.71 -0.66 -18.07
N VAL A 228 -11.94 -1.18 -18.08
CA VAL A 228 -13.07 -0.82 -17.22
C VAL A 228 -13.51 -2.08 -16.48
N TRP A 229 -13.45 -2.08 -15.15
CA TRP A 229 -13.83 -3.22 -14.32
C TRP A 229 -14.46 -2.78 -13.00
N SER A 230 -15.31 -3.66 -12.45
CA SER A 230 -16.07 -3.45 -11.21
C SER A 230 -15.28 -3.91 -9.99
N LEU A 231 -15.17 -3.08 -8.96
CA LEU A 231 -14.50 -3.49 -7.73
C LEU A 231 -15.23 -4.62 -7.02
N TYR A 232 -16.56 -4.66 -7.13
CA TYR A 232 -17.37 -5.73 -6.55
C TYR A 232 -17.19 -7.07 -7.26
N SER A 233 -16.96 -7.06 -8.58
CA SER A 233 -16.71 -8.29 -9.35
C SER A 233 -15.41 -9.00 -8.99
N GLU A 234 -14.46 -8.31 -8.35
CA GLU A 234 -13.20 -8.88 -7.87
C GLU A 234 -13.31 -9.47 -6.46
N ILE A 235 -14.48 -9.44 -5.82
CA ILE A 235 -14.66 -9.97 -4.45
C ILE A 235 -15.30 -11.36 -4.54
N PRO A 236 -14.56 -12.43 -4.21
CA PRO A 236 -15.11 -13.78 -4.13
C PRO A 236 -16.19 -13.90 -3.06
N ASP A 237 -17.27 -14.63 -3.35
CA ASP A 237 -18.33 -14.97 -2.40
C ASP A 237 -17.80 -15.61 -1.11
N GLU A 238 -16.75 -16.42 -1.22
CA GLU A 238 -16.12 -17.12 -0.10
C GLU A 238 -15.42 -16.18 0.89
N GLU A 239 -15.01 -14.98 0.46
CA GLU A 239 -14.41 -13.97 1.34
C GLU A 239 -15.45 -13.15 2.12
N LEU A 240 -16.75 -13.32 1.82
CA LEU A 240 -17.81 -12.49 2.40
C LEU A 240 -17.82 -12.53 3.94
N GLU A 241 -17.75 -13.73 4.54
CA GLU A 241 -17.82 -13.87 6.00
C GLU A 241 -16.63 -13.20 6.71
N GLU A 242 -15.41 -13.37 6.17
CA GLU A 242 -14.21 -12.74 6.71
C GLU A 242 -14.29 -11.21 6.60
N ARG A 243 -14.75 -10.70 5.46
CA ARG A 243 -14.91 -9.25 5.24
C ARG A 243 -15.96 -8.65 6.18
N LEU A 244 -17.10 -9.32 6.36
CA LEU A 244 -18.11 -8.87 7.33
C LEU A 244 -17.58 -8.89 8.77
N THR A 245 -16.74 -9.88 9.12
CA THR A 245 -16.08 -9.94 10.43
C THR A 245 -15.12 -8.78 10.62
N ALA A 246 -14.26 -8.50 9.63
CA ALA A 246 -13.33 -7.37 9.66
C ALA A 246 -14.08 -6.02 9.79
N TRP A 247 -15.20 -5.86 9.09
CA TRP A 247 -16.06 -4.68 9.22
C TRP A 247 -16.54 -4.50 10.66
N ASP A 248 -17.12 -5.55 11.24
CA ASP A 248 -17.71 -5.50 12.58
C ASP A 248 -16.65 -5.24 13.67
N GLU A 249 -15.42 -5.72 13.48
CA GLU A 249 -14.30 -5.41 14.38
C GLU A 249 -13.91 -3.93 14.32
N TYR A 250 -13.78 -3.36 13.12
CA TYR A 250 -13.53 -1.93 12.96
C TYR A 250 -14.68 -1.10 13.54
N ASP A 251 -15.93 -1.45 13.21
CA ASP A 251 -17.11 -0.71 13.64
C ASP A 251 -17.25 -0.67 15.17
N LYS A 252 -16.99 -1.79 15.85
CA LYS A 252 -16.94 -1.84 17.33
C LYS A 252 -15.89 -0.88 17.88
N ARG A 253 -14.68 -0.86 17.29
CA ARG A 253 -13.61 0.06 17.69
C ARG A 253 -14.00 1.52 17.45
N ALA A 254 -14.55 1.83 16.27
CA ALA A 254 -14.95 3.17 15.87
C ALA A 254 -16.04 3.74 16.79
N LYS A 255 -17.08 2.94 17.09
CA LYS A 255 -18.13 3.33 18.05
C LYS A 255 -17.57 3.63 19.43
N LYS A 256 -16.66 2.79 19.93
CA LYS A 256 -15.98 3.03 21.22
C LYS A 256 -15.16 4.34 21.20
N ILE A 257 -14.50 4.66 20.09
CA ILE A 257 -13.78 5.93 19.96
C ILE A 257 -14.77 7.09 19.96
N ALA A 258 -15.84 6.99 19.16
CA ALA A 258 -16.86 8.03 19.04
C ALA A 258 -17.52 8.35 20.37
N ASP A 259 -17.99 7.33 21.11
CA ASP A 259 -18.67 7.49 22.39
C ASP A 259 -17.82 8.21 23.46
N ASN A 260 -16.49 8.08 23.37
CA ASN A 260 -15.56 8.66 24.34
C ASN A 260 -14.98 10.02 23.91
N ASN A 261 -15.03 10.36 22.62
CA ASN A 261 -14.24 11.47 22.07
C ASN A 261 -15.03 12.44 21.19
N PHE A 262 -16.27 12.14 20.78
CA PHE A 262 -17.04 13.02 19.89
C PHE A 262 -18.18 13.70 20.67
N GLU A 263 -18.29 15.03 20.56
CA GLU A 263 -19.43 15.80 21.06
C GLU A 263 -20.17 16.41 19.85
N GLY A 264 -21.28 15.80 19.44
CA GLY A 264 -22.01 16.23 18.25
C GLY A 264 -21.20 16.04 16.95
N ASN A 265 -20.98 17.12 16.19
CA ASN A 265 -20.20 17.09 14.95
C ASN A 265 -18.71 17.39 15.15
N GLU A 266 -18.33 17.85 16.34
CA GLU A 266 -16.95 18.19 16.65
C GLU A 266 -16.19 16.95 17.12
N VAL A 267 -15.11 16.62 16.43
CA VAL A 267 -14.10 15.68 16.94
C VAL A 267 -13.33 16.45 18.01
N GLN A 268 -13.55 16.14 19.28
CA GLN A 268 -12.76 16.73 20.37
C GLN A 268 -11.37 16.09 20.35
N ILE A 269 -10.48 16.60 19.49
CA ILE A 269 -9.10 16.14 19.40
C ILE A 269 -8.36 16.68 20.62
N LYS A 270 -8.44 15.96 21.73
CA LYS A 270 -7.34 16.02 22.70
C LYS A 270 -6.18 15.29 22.06
N ILE A 271 -5.27 16.01 21.40
CA ILE A 271 -3.96 15.46 21.00
C ILE A 271 -3.29 14.99 22.29
N ALA A 272 -3.44 13.71 22.60
CA ALA A 272 -3.00 13.14 23.87
C ALA A 272 -1.92 12.07 23.67
N GLY A 273 -1.11 12.22 22.61
CA GLY A 273 0.12 11.47 22.39
C GLY A 273 1.35 12.36 22.52
N VAL A 274 2.41 11.87 23.17
CA VAL A 274 3.72 12.52 23.09
C VAL A 274 4.29 12.22 21.72
N GLN A 275 4.47 13.26 20.90
CA GLN A 275 5.11 13.14 19.59
C GLN A 275 6.27 14.11 19.44
N LYS A 276 7.26 13.68 18.67
CA LYS A 276 8.31 14.55 18.18
C LYS A 276 8.75 14.06 16.81
N THR A 277 8.89 14.99 15.87
CA THR A 277 9.53 14.76 14.58
C THR A 277 10.73 15.69 14.42
N LEU A 278 11.68 15.25 13.61
CA LEU A 278 12.86 16.00 13.20
C LEU A 278 12.69 16.42 11.74
N PRO A 279 13.09 17.65 11.36
CA PRO A 279 12.96 18.12 9.99
C PRO A 279 13.87 17.32 9.05
N PHE A 280 13.26 16.49 8.20
CA PHE A 280 13.93 15.63 7.23
C PHE A 280 13.44 15.91 5.81
N THR A 281 14.36 15.88 4.85
CA THR A 281 14.04 15.80 3.42
C THR A 281 14.19 14.36 2.98
N ARG A 282 13.15 13.78 2.38
CA ARG A 282 13.24 12.43 1.82
C ARG A 282 14.11 12.43 0.55
N TYR A 283 15.08 11.53 0.50
CA TYR A 283 15.83 11.22 -0.72
C TYR A 283 15.55 9.79 -1.16
N VAL A 284 15.07 9.63 -2.39
CA VAL A 284 14.83 8.33 -3.03
C VAL A 284 16.16 7.67 -3.37
N GLN A 285 16.29 6.36 -3.21
CA GLN A 285 17.48 5.61 -3.60
C GLN A 285 17.71 5.66 -5.11
N GLU A 286 18.97 5.92 -5.50
CA GLU A 286 19.39 6.09 -6.90
C GLU A 286 19.62 4.73 -7.61
N ASN A 287 19.80 3.64 -6.84
CA ASN A 287 19.89 2.25 -7.31
C ASN A 287 19.06 1.32 -6.43
N ASP A 288 18.72 0.13 -6.91
CA ASP A 288 17.94 -0.90 -6.20
C ASP A 288 18.63 -1.47 -4.94
N TYR A 289 19.97 -1.34 -4.84
CA TYR A 289 20.78 -1.71 -3.66
C TYR A 289 21.28 -0.50 -2.82
N TYR A 290 20.71 0.70 -2.99
CA TYR A 290 21.15 1.95 -2.33
C TYR A 290 20.28 2.42 -1.14
N CYS A 291 19.50 1.55 -0.52
CA CYS A 291 18.68 1.92 0.64
C CYS A 291 19.50 2.51 1.80
N ALA A 292 20.66 1.93 2.13
CA ALA A 292 21.56 2.44 3.16
C ALA A 292 22.23 3.78 2.77
N PRO A 293 22.84 3.95 1.57
CA PRO A 293 23.33 5.25 1.12
C PRO A 293 22.29 6.37 1.10
N ALA A 294 21.06 6.08 0.65
CA ALA A 294 19.98 7.04 0.64
C ALA A 294 19.56 7.45 2.06
N THR A 295 19.50 6.48 2.99
CA THR A 295 19.30 6.74 4.42
C THR A 295 20.40 7.60 5.01
N GLY A 296 21.67 7.27 4.72
CA GLY A 296 22.83 8.04 5.14
C GLY A 296 22.80 9.47 4.62
N LYS A 297 22.29 9.71 3.40
CA LYS A 297 22.13 11.06 2.82
C LYS A 297 21.08 11.88 3.57
N MET A 298 19.95 11.28 3.93
CA MET A 298 18.91 11.94 4.74
C MET A 298 19.47 12.36 6.12
N ILE A 299 20.19 11.46 6.79
CA ILE A 299 20.82 11.74 8.10
C ILE A 299 21.96 12.77 7.97
N ALA A 300 22.80 12.66 6.93
CA ALA A 300 23.85 13.65 6.66
C ALA A 300 23.27 15.07 6.52
N LYS A 301 22.20 15.19 5.73
CA LYS A 301 21.53 16.46 5.48
C LYS A 301 20.97 17.07 6.76
N TYR A 302 20.43 16.25 7.66
CA TYR A 302 19.97 16.70 8.98
C TYR A 302 21.09 17.36 9.80
N TYR A 303 22.30 16.80 9.74
CA TYR A 303 23.49 17.38 10.38
C TYR A 303 24.17 18.48 9.53
N ASN A 304 23.48 19.03 8.52
CA ASN A 304 24.01 20.03 7.58
C ASN A 304 25.24 19.57 6.78
N VAL A 305 25.45 18.26 6.64
CA VAL A 305 26.49 17.67 5.81
C VAL A 305 25.91 17.28 4.45
N THR A 306 26.59 17.66 3.37
CA THR A 306 26.14 17.35 2.01
C THR A 306 27.00 16.25 1.40
N HIS A 307 26.44 15.05 1.27
CA HIS A 307 27.06 13.93 0.58
C HIS A 307 26.13 13.38 -0.50
N THR A 308 26.69 12.89 -1.61
CA THR A 308 25.94 12.17 -2.65
C THR A 308 25.75 10.71 -2.23
N GLN A 309 24.74 10.00 -2.77
CA GLN A 309 24.57 8.57 -2.44
C GLN A 309 25.79 7.76 -2.90
N SER A 310 26.39 8.09 -4.05
CA SER A 310 27.61 7.43 -4.53
C SER A 310 28.81 7.62 -3.57
N TYR A 311 28.98 8.82 -2.99
CA TYR A 311 30.01 9.05 -1.98
C TYR A 311 29.78 8.19 -0.74
N ILE A 312 28.54 8.15 -0.26
CA ILE A 312 28.18 7.37 0.93
C ILE A 312 28.32 5.87 0.63
N ALA A 313 27.95 5.43 -0.58
CA ALA A 313 28.10 4.05 -1.02
C ALA A 313 29.56 3.60 -1.03
N ASP A 314 30.49 4.46 -1.47
CA ASP A 314 31.94 4.23 -1.37
C ASP A 314 32.37 4.04 0.08
N LYS A 315 31.94 4.93 0.99
CA LYS A 315 32.30 4.84 2.42
C LYS A 315 31.66 3.67 3.15
N MET A 316 30.48 3.25 2.73
CA MET A 316 29.78 2.07 3.24
C MET A 316 30.22 0.78 2.53
N LEU A 317 31.19 0.81 1.62
CA LEU A 317 31.67 -0.38 0.89
C LEU A 317 30.53 -1.15 0.20
N VAL A 318 29.57 -0.43 -0.40
CA VAL A 318 28.41 -1.05 -1.05
C VAL A 318 28.85 -1.92 -2.22
N VAL A 319 28.33 -3.15 -2.27
CA VAL A 319 28.52 -4.11 -3.36
C VAL A 319 27.27 -4.11 -4.24
N ALA A 320 27.47 -3.97 -5.55
CA ALA A 320 26.37 -3.97 -6.53
C ALA A 320 25.51 -5.24 -6.42
N GLY A 321 24.19 -5.05 -6.36
CA GLY A 321 23.20 -6.12 -6.21
C GLY A 321 23.11 -6.75 -4.81
N LEU A 322 24.02 -6.42 -3.89
CA LEU A 322 24.03 -6.98 -2.52
C LEU A 322 23.79 -5.93 -1.42
N GLY A 323 24.16 -4.67 -1.66
CA GLY A 323 24.06 -3.60 -0.65
C GLY A 323 25.32 -3.53 0.22
N THR A 324 25.16 -3.24 1.51
CA THR A 324 26.27 -3.03 2.47
C THR A 324 25.99 -3.74 3.80
N SER A 325 27.06 -4.00 4.56
CA SER A 325 26.95 -4.56 5.91
C SER A 325 26.58 -3.48 6.94
N GLU A 326 25.91 -3.89 8.03
CA GLU A 326 25.62 -3.03 9.18
C GLU A 326 26.89 -2.37 9.75
N ASN A 327 27.98 -3.14 9.87
CA ASN A 327 29.28 -2.62 10.30
C ASN A 327 29.79 -1.48 9.42
N ASP A 328 29.71 -1.61 8.09
CA ASP A 328 30.20 -0.57 7.19
C ASP A 328 29.29 0.66 7.15
N GLN A 329 27.99 0.49 7.39
CA GLN A 329 27.08 1.61 7.66
C GLN A 329 27.51 2.39 8.92
N VAL A 330 27.76 1.69 10.05
CA VAL A 330 28.24 2.32 11.29
C VAL A 330 29.54 3.08 11.07
N LYS A 331 30.49 2.52 10.31
CA LYS A 331 31.77 3.18 10.00
C LYS A 331 31.57 4.53 9.30
N TYR A 332 30.63 4.61 8.34
CA TYR A 332 30.29 5.88 7.70
C TYR A 332 29.77 6.91 8.70
N TYR A 333 28.89 6.53 9.62
CA TYR A 333 28.41 7.48 10.63
C TYR A 333 29.53 7.91 11.60
N LYS A 334 30.38 6.95 11.99
CA LYS A 334 31.35 7.11 13.07
C LYS A 334 32.57 7.96 12.73
N TYR A 335 33.16 7.76 11.56
CA TYR A 335 34.49 8.27 11.27
C TYR A 335 34.47 9.62 10.53
N SER A 336 35.59 10.35 10.64
CA SER A 336 35.78 11.68 10.05
C SER A 336 35.73 11.74 8.53
N TYR A 337 35.91 10.59 7.85
CA TYR A 337 35.69 10.49 6.40
C TYR A 337 34.21 10.33 6.04
N GLY A 338 33.32 10.24 7.02
CA GLY A 338 31.88 10.12 6.86
C GLY A 338 31.17 11.25 7.63
N LEU A 339 30.36 10.94 8.66
CA LEU A 339 29.63 11.97 9.43
C LEU A 339 30.33 12.46 10.70
N ASP A 340 31.46 11.88 11.07
CA ASP A 340 32.23 12.27 12.26
C ASP A 340 31.42 12.21 13.58
N LYS A 341 30.47 11.27 13.67
CA LYS A 341 29.65 11.00 14.84
C LYS A 341 30.26 9.84 15.64
N TRP A 342 31.39 10.10 16.30
CA TRP A 342 32.28 9.07 16.84
C TRP A 342 31.62 8.10 17.84
N GLY A 343 30.58 8.55 18.54
CA GLY A 343 29.75 7.78 19.44
C GLY A 343 28.72 6.88 18.76
N SER A 344 28.64 6.87 17.42
CA SER A 344 27.69 6.05 16.68
C SER A 344 27.97 4.55 16.82
N TYR A 345 26.90 3.76 16.94
CA TYR A 345 26.93 2.32 17.12
C TYR A 345 25.67 1.67 16.52
N SER A 346 25.70 0.36 16.32
CA SER A 346 24.49 -0.41 16.04
C SER A 346 24.00 -1.14 17.27
N ASP A 347 22.69 -1.14 17.47
CA ASP A 347 21.98 -1.98 18.43
C ASP A 347 21.23 -3.09 17.68
N SER A 348 21.48 -4.34 18.05
CA SER A 348 20.82 -5.54 17.51
C SER A 348 19.59 -5.97 18.32
N SER A 349 19.23 -5.22 19.36
CA SER A 349 18.03 -5.44 20.18
C SER A 349 17.24 -4.14 20.35
N PRO A 350 16.88 -3.47 19.23
CA PRO A 350 16.31 -2.14 19.26
C PRO A 350 15.02 -2.11 20.09
N THR A 351 14.86 -1.07 20.90
CA THR A 351 13.63 -0.83 21.66
C THR A 351 12.97 0.47 21.26
N TRP A 352 11.64 0.53 21.38
CA TRP A 352 10.90 1.77 21.12
C TRP A 352 11.38 2.91 22.03
N LEU A 353 11.66 2.60 23.30
CA LEU A 353 12.12 3.59 24.27
C LEU A 353 13.48 4.19 23.87
N GLU A 354 14.40 3.39 23.35
CA GLU A 354 15.67 3.90 22.81
C GLU A 354 15.42 4.83 21.63
N ALA A 355 14.65 4.40 20.64
CA ALA A 355 14.32 5.23 19.47
C ALA A 355 13.66 6.56 19.88
N LYS A 356 12.71 6.51 20.81
CA LYS A 356 12.09 7.70 21.41
C LYS A 356 13.13 8.62 22.04
N ASN A 357 14.04 8.09 22.85
CA ASN A 357 15.04 8.89 23.56
C ASN A 357 16.04 9.56 22.61
N GLU A 358 16.44 8.86 21.54
CA GLU A 358 17.33 9.41 20.51
C GLU A 358 16.67 10.56 19.75
N ILE A 359 15.44 10.37 19.29
CA ILE A 359 14.66 11.43 18.64
C ILE A 359 14.38 12.59 19.62
N TYR A 360 14.04 12.30 20.88
CA TYR A 360 13.87 13.31 21.92
C TYR A 360 15.11 14.17 22.08
N ALA A 361 16.29 13.58 21.94
CA ALA A 361 17.57 14.27 21.99
C ALA A 361 18.04 14.85 20.64
N ASN A 362 17.14 15.00 19.64
CA ASN A 362 17.44 15.53 18.31
C ASN A 362 18.45 14.68 17.53
N ARG A 363 18.38 13.36 17.64
CA ARG A 363 19.24 12.42 16.92
C ARG A 363 18.40 11.46 16.09
N PRO A 364 18.36 11.62 14.76
CA PRO A 364 17.75 10.61 13.89
C PRO A 364 18.59 9.33 13.91
N LEU A 365 17.96 8.22 13.55
CA LEU A 365 18.60 6.91 13.54
C LEU A 365 18.28 6.16 12.25
N ALA A 366 19.13 5.20 11.88
CA ALA A 366 18.81 4.28 10.79
C ALA A 366 18.09 3.05 11.36
N THR A 367 17.03 2.59 10.69
CA THR A 367 16.31 1.35 11.01
C THR A 367 16.64 0.31 9.95
N LEU A 368 17.07 -0.87 10.37
CA LEU A 368 17.40 -1.99 9.49
C LEU A 368 16.38 -3.11 9.70
N LEU A 369 15.67 -3.46 8.63
CA LEU A 369 14.71 -4.57 8.62
C LEU A 369 15.42 -5.91 8.41
N SER A 370 14.86 -6.99 8.97
CA SER A 370 15.37 -8.36 8.74
C SER A 370 15.39 -8.76 7.27
N SER A 371 14.64 -8.08 6.41
CA SER A 371 14.62 -8.25 4.96
C SER A 371 15.81 -7.63 4.22
N GLY A 372 16.72 -6.96 4.93
CA GLY A 372 17.90 -6.28 4.39
C GLY A 372 17.64 -4.84 3.90
N HIS A 373 16.54 -4.21 4.34
CA HIS A 373 16.20 -2.84 3.94
C HIS A 373 16.56 -1.82 5.02
N THR A 374 17.13 -0.68 4.63
CA THR A 374 17.57 0.39 5.54
C THR A 374 16.76 1.67 5.30
N ARG A 375 16.26 2.29 6.37
CA ARG A 375 15.41 3.49 6.32
C ARG A 375 15.81 4.50 7.41
N ALA A 376 15.48 5.77 7.26
CA ALA A 376 15.69 6.76 8.31
C ALA A 376 14.47 6.85 9.24
N CYS A 377 14.70 6.87 10.56
CA CYS A 377 13.69 7.24 11.55
C CYS A 377 13.97 8.66 12.05
N ALA A 378 12.96 9.51 11.94
CA ALA A 378 13.03 10.93 12.28
C ALA A 378 11.92 11.34 13.25
N GLY A 379 11.23 10.41 13.89
CA GLY A 379 10.16 10.75 14.83
C GLY A 379 9.65 9.58 15.66
N TYR A 380 8.94 9.90 16.73
CA TYR A 380 8.19 8.93 17.52
C TYR A 380 6.80 9.48 17.87
N CYS A 381 5.85 8.57 18.04
CA CYS A 381 4.55 8.86 18.62
C CYS A 381 4.18 7.74 19.61
N GLN A 382 3.62 8.13 20.76
CA GLN A 382 2.91 7.23 21.64
C GLN A 382 1.41 7.51 21.48
N GLY A 383 0.70 6.59 20.84
CA GLY A 383 -0.73 6.73 20.58
C GLY A 383 -1.56 6.58 21.86
N THR A 384 -2.75 7.18 21.86
CA THR A 384 -3.75 7.00 22.94
C THR A 384 -4.39 5.61 22.92
N ASP A 385 -4.20 4.87 21.82
CA ASP A 385 -4.49 3.45 21.69
C ASP A 385 -3.53 2.54 22.49
N GLY A 386 -2.54 3.15 23.15
CA GLY A 386 -1.49 2.45 23.90
C GLY A 386 -0.39 1.88 23.02
N LYS A 387 -0.41 2.14 21.71
CA LYS A 387 0.60 1.67 20.76
C LYS A 387 1.70 2.70 20.55
N TYR A 388 2.77 2.21 19.94
CA TYR A 388 4.01 2.93 19.73
C TYR A 388 4.32 3.03 18.25
N TYR A 389 4.73 4.20 17.79
CA TYR A 389 4.97 4.44 16.36
C TYR A 389 6.31 5.14 16.14
N LEU A 390 6.95 4.83 15.01
CA LEU A 390 8.13 5.52 14.49
C LEU A 390 7.78 6.28 13.21
N TYR A 391 8.35 7.46 13.03
CA TYR A 391 8.19 8.25 11.81
C TYR A 391 9.31 7.93 10.84
N ILE A 392 8.98 7.19 9.78
CA ILE A 392 9.93 6.56 8.86
C ILE A 392 9.99 7.33 7.55
N TYR A 393 11.21 7.56 7.10
CA TYR A 393 11.57 8.03 5.77
C TYR A 393 12.20 6.86 5.02
N ASP A 394 11.39 6.22 4.18
CA ASP A 394 11.76 5.03 3.42
C ASP A 394 12.31 5.43 2.04
N PRO A 395 13.59 5.13 1.76
CA PRO A 395 14.24 5.53 0.53
C PRO A 395 13.80 4.73 -0.70
N TRP A 396 13.01 3.65 -0.54
CA TRP A 396 12.67 2.77 -1.65
C TRP A 396 12.07 3.54 -2.84
N ASN A 397 12.54 3.19 -4.04
CA ASN A 397 12.03 3.72 -5.29
C ASN A 397 11.08 2.69 -5.92
N PRO A 398 9.78 3.00 -6.07
CA PRO A 398 8.82 2.08 -6.68
C PRO A 398 9.19 1.63 -8.10
N SER A 399 10.02 2.38 -8.82
CA SER A 399 10.55 1.96 -10.13
C SER A 399 11.43 0.70 -10.07
N PHE A 400 11.92 0.29 -8.90
CA PHE A 400 12.68 -0.96 -8.71
C PHE A 400 11.80 -2.14 -8.26
N GLY A 401 10.48 -1.96 -8.21
CA GLY A 401 9.50 -2.99 -7.87
C GLY A 401 8.66 -2.64 -6.65
N THR A 402 7.75 -3.55 -6.30
CA THR A 402 6.72 -3.37 -5.27
C THR A 402 7.10 -3.96 -3.90
N LYS A 403 8.37 -4.38 -3.73
CA LYS A 403 8.85 -5.08 -2.53
C LYS A 403 8.68 -4.26 -1.24
N TYR A 404 8.79 -2.94 -1.34
CA TYR A 404 8.56 -2.01 -0.24
C TYR A 404 7.69 -0.84 -0.70
N PRO A 405 6.93 -0.21 0.19
CA PRO A 405 6.06 0.91 -0.17
C PRO A 405 6.88 2.16 -0.58
N GLY A 406 8.04 2.39 0.07
CA GLY A 406 8.73 3.67 -0.01
C GLY A 406 7.90 4.80 0.62
N GLY A 407 8.46 6.01 0.65
CA GLY A 407 7.73 7.21 1.08
C GLY A 407 8.04 7.67 2.49
N ILE A 408 7.13 8.45 3.07
CA ILE A 408 7.20 8.96 4.45
C ILE A 408 5.94 8.45 5.14
N TYR A 409 6.07 7.79 6.28
CA TYR A 409 4.93 7.19 6.98
C TYR A 409 5.20 6.96 8.46
N TRP A 410 4.12 6.83 9.24
CA TRP A 410 4.19 6.27 10.58
C TRP A 410 4.12 4.76 10.52
N GLU A 411 5.05 4.12 11.19
CA GLU A 411 5.13 2.67 11.32
C GLU A 411 4.78 2.28 12.76
N ASN A 412 3.79 1.41 12.92
CA ASN A 412 3.51 0.80 14.22
C ASN A 412 4.71 -0.09 14.60
N TRP A 413 5.31 0.20 15.76
CA TRP A 413 6.46 -0.51 16.32
C TRP A 413 6.27 -2.03 16.31
N ASP A 414 5.10 -2.52 16.73
CA ASP A 414 4.81 -3.94 16.86
C ASP A 414 4.46 -4.62 15.53
N SER A 415 4.29 -3.85 14.45
CA SER A 415 3.89 -4.40 13.14
C SER A 415 5.07 -4.91 12.31
N ILE A 416 6.31 -4.62 12.73
CA ILE A 416 7.52 -4.92 11.98
C ILE A 416 8.60 -5.50 12.89
N ALA A 417 9.30 -6.52 12.40
CA ALA A 417 10.50 -7.03 13.04
C ALA A 417 11.69 -6.09 12.77
N HIS A 418 12.08 -5.32 13.78
CA HIS A 418 13.28 -4.48 13.75
C HIS A 418 14.51 -5.35 14.00
N SER A 419 15.42 -5.44 13.03
CA SER A 419 16.63 -6.24 13.21
C SER A 419 17.72 -5.48 13.96
N HIS A 420 17.98 -4.24 13.52
CA HIS A 420 18.99 -3.38 14.11
C HIS A 420 18.56 -1.92 14.00
N HIS A 421 18.98 -1.11 14.96
CA HIS A 421 19.06 0.33 14.79
C HIS A 421 20.52 0.75 14.68
N ILE A 422 20.82 1.80 13.91
CA ILE A 422 22.09 2.51 13.98
C ILE A 422 21.83 3.85 14.62
N ILE A 423 22.38 4.03 15.82
CA ILE A 423 22.28 5.25 16.59
C ILE A 423 23.39 6.19 16.14
N VAL A 424 23.01 7.39 15.69
CA VAL A 424 23.93 8.38 15.14
C VAL A 424 24.13 9.48 16.17
N LYS A 425 25.29 9.49 16.84
CA LYS A 425 25.56 10.44 17.93
C LYS A 425 27.03 10.82 18.02
N ASP A 426 27.26 12.02 18.56
CA ASP A 426 28.60 12.46 18.95
C ASP A 426 29.16 11.53 20.02
#